data_AF-A0A0F5IIU0-F1
#
_entry.id   AF-A0A0F5IIU0-F1
#
_cell.length_a   1.000
_cell.length_b   1.000
_cell.length_c   1.000
_cell.angle_alpha   90.00
_cell.angle_beta   90.00
_cell.angle_gamma   90.00
#
_symmetry.space_group_name_H-M   'P 1'
#
loop_
_entity.id
_entity.type
_entity.pdbx_description
1 polymer ?
#
loop_
_entity_poly.entity_id
_entity_poly.type
_entity_poly.pdbx_seq_one_letter_code
_entity_poly.pdbx_strand_id
1 'polypeptide(L)' 'MSNLLEINNQEVVAKANCTLVAYSTKSVAVFGDTQPIINQLKEMGGSFNSRLTLNGKKVEGWIFPKSKEPRLAYYFGLD' A
#
# COMPACT_ATOMS: atom_id res chain seq x y z
N MET A 1 11.68 32.06 -4.24
CA MET A 1 10.22 32.04 -4.44
C MET A 1 9.79 30.58 -4.50
N SER A 2 8.99 30.20 -3.53
CA SER A 2 8.46 28.87 -3.24
C SER A 2 7.69 28.26 -4.41
N ASN A 3 7.92 26.98 -4.69
CA ASN A 3 6.86 26.09 -5.14
C ASN A 3 6.74 24.95 -4.12
N LEU A 4 5.79 25.15 -3.22
CA LEU A 4 5.20 24.17 -2.32
C LEU A 4 4.00 23.58 -3.06
N LEU A 5 3.76 22.29 -2.89
CA LEU A 5 2.58 21.49 -3.33
C LEU A 5 2.65 20.91 -4.75
N GLU A 6 3.06 19.65 -4.82
CA GLU A 6 2.14 18.59 -5.30
C GLU A 6 2.64 17.24 -4.76
N ILE A 7 2.15 16.87 -3.58
CA ILE A 7 2.29 15.52 -3.05
C ILE A 7 1.33 14.68 -3.88
N ASN A 8 1.81 14.13 -4.99
CA ASN A 8 1.04 13.23 -5.84
C ASN A 8 0.80 11.92 -5.07
N ASN A 9 -0.34 11.85 -4.41
CA ASN A 9 -0.96 10.62 -3.95
C ASN A 9 -1.27 9.76 -5.18
N GLN A 10 -0.33 8.94 -5.63
CA GLN A 10 -0.59 7.94 -6.65
C GLN A 10 -1.36 6.78 -6.03
N GLU A 11 -2.69 6.91 -5.99
CA GLU A 11 -3.59 5.78 -5.78
C GLU A 11 -3.61 4.96 -7.07
N VAL A 12 -2.69 3.99 -7.17
CA VAL A 12 -2.64 3.07 -8.29
C VAL A 12 -3.64 1.94 -8.02
N VAL A 13 -4.78 1.99 -8.71
CA VAL A 13 -5.82 0.97 -8.64
C VAL A 13 -5.25 -0.31 -9.23
N ALA A 14 -4.97 -1.25 -8.35
CA ALA A 14 -4.41 -2.53 -8.70
C ALA A 14 -5.41 -3.65 -8.46
N LYS A 15 -5.11 -4.81 -9.04
CA LYS A 15 -5.79 -6.10 -8.91
C LYS A 15 -6.56 -6.24 -7.58
N ALA A 16 -7.84 -6.62 -7.66
CA ALA A 16 -8.78 -6.78 -6.52
C ALA A 16 -9.20 -5.48 -5.80
N ASN A 17 -9.35 -4.36 -6.52
CA ASN A 17 -9.76 -3.06 -5.93
C ASN A 17 -8.86 -2.66 -4.74
N CYS A 18 -7.58 -2.98 -4.84
CA CYS A 18 -6.58 -2.69 -3.82
C CYS A 18 -5.64 -1.59 -4.31
N THR A 19 -5.12 -0.79 -3.39
CA THR A 19 -4.16 0.29 -3.68
C THR A 19 -2.88 0.06 -2.90
N LEU A 20 -1.74 0.12 -3.59
CA LEU A 20 -0.41 0.11 -2.99
C LEU A 20 0.03 1.55 -2.73
N VAL A 21 0.34 1.86 -1.48
CA VAL A 21 0.69 3.21 -1.02
C VAL A 21 2.07 3.19 -0.35
N ALA A 22 2.93 4.14 -0.72
CA ALA A 22 4.14 4.42 0.04
C ALA A 22 3.75 4.96 1.43
N TYR A 23 3.91 4.15 2.47
CA TYR A 23 3.42 4.46 3.81
C TYR A 23 4.45 5.21 4.66
N SER A 24 5.72 4.81 4.56
CA SER A 24 6.84 5.49 5.21
C SER A 24 8.13 5.26 4.42
N THR A 25 9.25 5.83 4.87
CA THR A 25 10.56 5.57 4.27
C THR A 25 10.96 4.09 4.33
N LYS A 26 10.39 3.32 5.27
CA LYS A 26 10.72 1.91 5.52
C LYS A 26 9.59 0.94 5.17
N SER A 27 8.43 1.44 4.73
CA SER A 27 7.27 0.58 4.50
C SER A 27 6.36 1.04 3.38
N VAL A 28 5.66 0.06 2.82
CA VAL A 28 4.52 0.26 1.92
C VAL A 28 3.29 -0.39 2.53
N ALA A 29 2.11 0.11 2.19
CA ALA A 29 0.85 -0.42 2.67
C ALA A 29 -0.09 -0.74 1.51
N VAL A 30 -0.89 -1.78 1.67
CA VAL A 30 -1.97 -2.17 0.75
C VAL A 30 -3.30 -1.91 1.45
N PHE A 31 -4.16 -1.13 0.81
CA PHE A 31 -5.51 -0.80 1.28
C PHE A 31 -6.57 -1.28 0.28
N GLY A 32 -7.82 -1.42 0.70
CA GLY A 32 -8.94 -1.81 -0.16
C GLY A 32 -9.48 -3.21 0.15
N ASP A 33 -10.13 -3.83 -0.83
CA ASP A 33 -10.74 -5.17 -0.68
C ASP A 33 -9.67 -6.27 -0.74
N THR A 34 -9.00 -6.49 0.40
CA THR A 34 -7.92 -7.47 0.49
C THR A 34 -8.40 -8.90 0.66
N GLN A 35 -9.70 -9.14 0.92
CA GLN A 35 -10.26 -10.47 1.20
C GLN A 35 -9.91 -11.53 0.15
N PRO A 36 -9.98 -11.23 -1.17
CA PRO A 36 -9.66 -12.21 -2.22
C PRO A 36 -8.16 -12.56 -2.30
N ILE A 37 -7.30 -11.74 -1.69
CA ILE A 37 -5.83 -11.85 -1.82
C ILE A 37 -5.10 -12.02 -0.47
N ILE A 38 -5.82 -12.27 0.64
CA ILE A 38 -5.25 -12.35 1.99
C ILE A 38 -4.09 -13.36 2.06
N ASN A 39 -4.24 -14.54 1.45
CA ASN A 39 -3.22 -15.58 1.52
C ASN A 39 -1.93 -15.14 0.81
N GLN A 40 -2.06 -14.51 -0.36
CA GLN A 40 -0.94 -13.96 -1.12
C GLN A 40 -0.25 -12.84 -0.35
N LEU A 41 -1.01 -11.95 0.32
CA LEU A 41 -0.44 -10.89 1.15
C LEU A 41 0.37 -11.48 2.33
N LYS A 42 -0.13 -12.54 2.99
CA LYS A 42 0.61 -13.28 4.03
C LYS A 42 1.88 -13.91 3.49
N GLU A 43 1.81 -14.62 2.36
CA GLU A 43 2.96 -15.28 1.72
C GLU A 43 4.04 -14.28 1.26
N MET A 44 3.64 -13.06 0.90
CA MET A 44 4.56 -11.97 0.57
C MET A 44 5.20 -11.32 1.81
N GLY A 45 4.76 -11.70 3.01
CA GLY A 45 5.29 -11.22 4.29
C GLY A 45 4.57 -9.99 4.85
N GLY A 46 3.33 -9.76 4.42
CA GLY A 46 2.50 -8.65 4.91
C GLY A 46 1.98 -8.92 6.31
N SER A 47 1.83 -7.85 7.08
CA SER A 47 1.15 -7.89 8.38
C SER A 47 -0.12 -7.05 8.33
N PHE A 48 -1.24 -7.64 8.70
CA PHE A 48 -2.49 -6.92 8.81
C PHE A 48 -2.45 -5.93 9.99
N ASN A 49 -2.96 -4.71 9.78
CA ASN A 49 -3.10 -3.69 10.79
C ASN A 49 -4.40 -2.89 10.56
N SER A 50 -5.33 -2.97 11.52
CA SER A 50 -6.62 -2.27 11.47
C SER A 50 -6.54 -0.77 11.84
N ARG A 51 -5.35 -0.25 12.12
CA ARG A 51 -5.14 1.12 12.63
C ARG A 51 -4.04 1.86 11.87
N LEU A 52 -3.81 1.53 10.60
CA LEU A 52 -2.94 2.35 9.75
C LEU A 52 -3.57 3.73 9.55
N THR A 53 -2.74 4.75 9.36
CA THR A 53 -3.22 6.12 9.14
C THR A 53 -2.99 6.51 7.68
N LEU A 54 -4.08 6.83 6.98
CA LEU A 54 -4.05 7.36 5.62
C LEU A 54 -4.82 8.69 5.61
N ASN A 55 -4.17 9.77 5.19
CA ASN A 55 -4.77 11.12 5.14
C ASN A 55 -5.43 11.54 6.47
N GLY A 56 -4.79 11.24 7.60
CA GLY A 56 -5.29 11.57 8.95
C GLY A 56 -6.43 10.69 9.47
N LYS A 57 -6.88 9.70 8.69
CA LYS A 57 -7.94 8.76 9.09
C LYS A 57 -7.35 7.38 9.37
N LYS A 58 -7.94 6.67 10.33
CA LYS A 58 -7.61 5.26 10.59
C LYS A 58 -8.29 4.39 9.56
N VAL A 59 -7.50 3.57 8.88
CA VAL A 59 -7.96 2.65 7.83
C VAL A 59 -7.31 1.30 8.06
N GLU A 60 -8.04 0.23 7.77
CA GLU A 60 -7.51 -1.12 7.82
C GLU A 60 -6.69 -1.43 6.57
N GLY A 61 -5.58 -2.13 6.74
CA GLY A 61 -4.75 -2.52 5.60
C GLY A 61 -3.64 -3.47 5.99
N TRP A 62 -2.79 -3.77 5.00
CA TRP A 62 -1.63 -4.64 5.16
C TRP A 62 -0.37 -3.81 5.02
N ILE A 63 0.57 -3.95 5.94
CA ILE A 63 1.85 -3.23 5.89
C ILE A 63 3.01 -4.20 5.59
N PHE A 64 3.97 -3.72 4.80
CA PHE A 64 5.13 -4.48 4.35
C PHE A 64 6.40 -3.63 4.50
N PRO A 65 7.58 -4.25 4.69
CA PRO A 65 8.85 -3.56 4.54
C PRO A 65 9.01 -2.99 3.12
N LYS A 66 9.67 -1.83 2.97
CA LYS A 66 9.91 -1.18 1.67
C LYS A 66 10.62 -2.09 0.67
N SER A 67 11.47 -3.00 1.15
CA SER A 67 12.15 -4.01 0.31
C SER A 67 11.21 -4.98 -0.42
N LYS A 68 9.93 -5.06 -0.02
CA LYS A 68 8.91 -5.88 -0.69
C LYS A 68 8.15 -5.14 -1.79
N GLU A 69 8.32 -3.82 -1.90
CA GLU A 69 7.62 -2.98 -2.87
C GLU A 69 7.76 -3.45 -4.32
N PRO A 70 8.96 -3.84 -4.83
CA PRO A 70 9.06 -4.30 -6.22
C PRO A 70 8.21 -5.55 -6.50
N ARG A 71 8.17 -6.50 -5.54
CA ARG A 71 7.34 -7.71 -5.66
C ARG A 71 5.86 -7.38 -5.63
N LEU A 72 5.46 -6.42 -4.79
CA LEU A 72 4.07 -5.95 -4.71
C LEU A 72 3.67 -5.20 -5.99
N ALA A 73 4.52 -4.30 -6.49
CA ALA A 73 4.29 -3.56 -7.73
C ALA A 73 4.05 -4.51 -8.91
N TYR A 74 4.91 -5.51 -9.10
CA TYR A 74 4.72 -6.56 -10.10
C TYR A 74 3.41 -7.34 -9.88
N TYR A 75 3.11 -7.75 -8.64
CA TYR A 75 1.87 -8.48 -8.33
C TYR A 75 0.60 -7.69 -8.69
N PHE A 76 0.68 -6.37 -8.52
CA PHE A 76 -0.38 -5.41 -8.75
C PHE A 76 -0.40 -4.83 -10.18
N GLY A 77 0.60 -5.15 -11.01
CA GLY A 77 0.72 -4.67 -12.40
C GLY A 77 1.08 -3.19 -12.50
N LEU A 78 1.94 -2.71 -11.59
CA LEU A 78 2.33 -1.30 -11.48
C LEU A 78 3.77 -1.03 -11.96
N ASP A 79 4.46 -2.04 -12.48
CA ASP A 79 5.85 -1.97 -12.95
C ASP A 79 5.99 -1.80 -14.47
#